data_AF-A0AAV3YC70-F1
#
_entry.id   AF-A0AAV3YC70-F1
#
_cell.length_a   1.000
_cell.length_b   1.000
_cell.length_c   1.000
_cell.angle_alpha   90.00
_cell.angle_beta   90.00
_cell.angle_gamma   90.00
#
_symmetry.space_group_name_H-M   'P 1'
#
loop_
_entity.id
_entity.type
_entity.pdbx_description
1 polymer ?
#
loop_
_entity_poly.entity_id
_entity_poly.type
_entity_poly.pdbx_seq_one_letter_code
_entity_poly.pdbx_strand_id
1 'polypeptide(L)'
;MVDILSAEKKFELDLSSDREPTYLHSRGGLFRPDIALISTDLEESTTREVLDDVGSDHLPSLITINCCASAQGRDNKPKWNYRKANWSVYRDTLDSALSNVLPDKLTISALNEAFTRAVIHAARRGIPRGVIRKYSPIWSTEFAQAVAKRKQARREYIKSKTITNRKRYNALCRRVKKIGQVARTKEWRRACENLNPSSDPKMAWQIIRRVNGRGNTARVEPLIVKGIETNSDRREADAFNKHFSKVNTVPRDPIADPRMHRLKKALERRPTASKRTFETEFTVSELDIALRKGRLGKAPGLDGVTQEMISQLSPKAKNVLLNLYNRTWKSGELPRAWRTAVLVPILKKGKCPTAAGTYRPISLTSVISKTMERMTTVQWIPSHIGIFGNEIADELANDGRGMPQPRKPLTLADARSILRHGTAKLWNAAQVTNDERIPRSQEARKARDLLKNLPRSDAVQIFRARAKHTLLLADRARHGWSATTACRLCGEQEESIAHVLTECRELADVRPGGWPTVPLNEILWCGNRVAMTTAATIMRKFLRRAMR
;
A
#
# COMPACT_ATOMS: atom_id res chain seq x y z
N MET A 1 -5.20 -36.24 21.34
CA MET A 1 -4.83 -36.49 22.74
C MET A 1 -3.48 -37.20 22.89
N VAL A 2 -2.89 -37.79 21.83
CA VAL A 2 -1.68 -38.63 21.94
C VAL A 2 -0.35 -37.84 21.80
N ASP A 3 -0.39 -36.51 21.67
CA ASP A 3 0.84 -35.71 21.44
C ASP A 3 1.02 -34.52 22.41
N ILE A 4 0.22 -34.45 23.48
CA ILE A 4 0.33 -33.41 24.52
C ILE A 4 1.27 -33.87 25.66
N LEU A 5 1.33 -35.17 25.94
CA LEU A 5 2.12 -35.75 27.04
C LEU A 5 3.64 -35.66 26.81
N SER A 6 4.11 -35.58 25.55
CA SER A 6 5.54 -35.43 25.24
C SER A 6 6.08 -34.01 25.50
N ALA A 7 5.20 -33.02 25.68
CA ALA A 7 5.54 -31.63 25.96
C ALA A 7 5.60 -31.29 27.47
N GLU A 8 5.21 -32.22 28.34
CA GLU A 8 5.14 -32.04 29.81
C GLU A 8 6.47 -31.63 30.46
N LYS A 9 7.61 -31.86 29.80
CA LYS A 9 8.93 -31.47 30.33
C LYS A 9 9.32 -30.01 30.09
N LYS A 10 8.54 -29.23 29.33
CA LYS A 10 8.87 -27.82 28.99
C LYS A 10 7.75 -26.80 29.23
N PHE A 11 6.52 -27.27 29.42
CA PHE A 11 5.36 -26.43 29.62
C PHE A 11 4.59 -26.98 30.81
N GLU A 12 4.34 -26.15 31.82
CA GLU A 12 3.43 -26.54 32.89
C GLU A 12 2.00 -26.38 32.37
N LEU A 13 1.26 -27.49 32.45
CA LEU A 13 -0.13 -27.54 32.02
C LEU A 13 -0.96 -27.20 33.25
N ASP A 14 -1.52 -26.00 33.23
CA ASP A 14 -2.38 -25.37 34.23
C ASP A 14 -1.69 -24.27 35.05
N LEU A 15 -2.05 -23.01 34.79
CA LEU A 15 -1.85 -21.89 35.73
C LEU A 15 -2.79 -22.12 36.92
N SER A 16 -2.43 -23.08 37.77
CA SER A 16 -3.27 -23.53 38.86
C SER A 16 -3.39 -22.45 39.94
N SER A 17 -4.56 -21.77 39.99
CA SER A 17 -5.28 -21.47 41.24
C SER A 17 -6.54 -20.60 41.07
N ASP A 18 -6.87 -20.08 39.88
CA ASP A 18 -8.06 -19.23 39.76
C ASP A 18 -9.33 -20.08 39.62
N ARG A 19 -10.09 -20.15 40.71
CA ARG A 19 -11.24 -21.06 40.91
C ARG A 19 -12.44 -20.73 40.01
N GLU A 20 -12.36 -19.69 39.18
CA GLU A 20 -13.51 -19.19 38.45
C GLU A 20 -13.81 -20.00 37.16
N PRO A 21 -15.05 -20.49 36.99
CA PRO A 21 -15.46 -21.23 35.81
C PRO A 21 -15.63 -20.31 34.60
N THR A 22 -15.05 -20.69 33.46
CA THR A 22 -15.17 -19.94 32.22
C THR A 22 -16.40 -20.34 31.41
N TYR A 23 -16.94 -21.53 31.58
CA TYR A 23 -18.08 -22.02 30.79
C TYR A 23 -19.32 -22.23 31.63
N LEU A 24 -20.45 -21.71 31.16
CA LEU A 24 -21.78 -21.99 31.73
C LEU A 24 -22.54 -22.91 30.79
N HIS A 25 -22.60 -24.20 31.13
CA HIS A 25 -23.31 -25.20 30.33
C HIS A 25 -24.82 -24.91 30.28
N SER A 26 -25.45 -25.29 29.19
CA SER A 26 -26.90 -25.15 28.97
C SER A 26 -27.75 -25.77 30.09
N ARG A 27 -27.26 -26.83 30.74
CA ARG A 27 -27.91 -27.49 31.88
C ARG A 27 -27.60 -26.86 33.25
N GLY A 28 -26.79 -25.81 33.30
CA GLY A 28 -26.48 -25.03 34.52
C GLY A 28 -25.22 -25.42 35.27
N GLY A 29 -24.46 -26.40 34.75
CA GLY A 29 -23.13 -26.71 35.26
C GLY A 29 -22.12 -25.63 34.86
N LEU A 30 -21.17 -25.37 35.76
CA LEU A 30 -20.06 -24.46 35.54
C LEU A 30 -18.81 -25.31 35.27
N PHE A 31 -18.13 -25.07 34.16
CA PHE A 31 -16.98 -25.88 33.73
C PHE A 31 -15.81 -24.99 33.28
N ARG A 32 -14.66 -25.63 33.07
CA ARG A 32 -13.39 -25.00 32.65
C ARG A 32 -12.81 -25.73 31.44
N PRO A 33 -13.41 -25.59 30.25
CA PRO A 33 -12.89 -26.23 29.04
C PRO A 33 -11.64 -25.55 28.48
N ASP A 34 -11.32 -24.34 28.94
CA ASP A 34 -10.24 -23.53 28.37
C ASP A 34 -8.89 -23.85 29.04
N ILE A 35 -7.94 -24.32 28.23
CA ILE A 35 -6.56 -24.65 28.66
C ILE A 35 -5.62 -23.54 28.19
N ALA A 36 -4.74 -23.07 29.08
CA ALA A 36 -3.63 -22.19 28.75
C ALA A 36 -2.31 -22.93 28.98
N LEU A 37 -1.43 -22.91 27.98
CA LEU A 37 -0.09 -23.50 28.06
C LEU A 37 0.93 -22.37 28.18
N ILE A 38 1.81 -22.47 29.16
CA ILE A 38 2.88 -21.51 29.38
C ILE A 38 4.20 -22.25 29.60
N SER A 39 5.30 -21.64 29.16
CA SER A 39 6.64 -22.15 29.45
C SER A 39 6.99 -21.82 30.90
N THR A 40 7.70 -22.74 31.56
CA THR A 40 8.02 -22.65 32.99
C THR A 40 8.79 -21.38 33.36
N ASP A 41 9.56 -20.82 32.43
CA ASP A 41 10.32 -19.57 32.60
C ASP A 41 9.44 -18.30 32.66
N LEU A 42 8.17 -18.38 32.25
CA LEU A 42 7.24 -17.24 32.24
C LEU A 42 6.14 -17.36 33.31
N GLU A 43 6.05 -18.48 34.02
CA GLU A 43 4.97 -18.79 34.95
C GLU A 43 4.85 -17.74 36.06
N GLU A 44 5.94 -17.46 36.78
CA GLU A 44 5.98 -16.46 37.86
C GLU A 44 5.61 -15.05 37.40
N SER A 45 5.82 -14.75 36.11
CA SER A 45 5.50 -13.46 35.51
C SER A 45 4.08 -13.39 34.94
N THR A 46 3.30 -14.47 35.01
CA THR A 46 2.01 -14.56 34.32
C THR A 46 0.83 -14.66 35.26
N THR A 47 -0.19 -13.84 35.02
CA THR A 47 -1.47 -13.91 35.73
C THR A 47 -2.62 -14.21 34.78
N ARG A 48 -3.70 -14.79 35.32
CA ARG A 48 -4.96 -15.02 34.61
C ARG A 48 -6.10 -14.36 35.36
N GLU A 49 -7.04 -13.79 34.62
CA GLU A 49 -8.30 -13.24 35.14
C GLU A 49 -9.45 -13.70 34.24
N VAL A 50 -10.57 -14.14 34.81
CA VAL A 50 -11.80 -14.40 34.05
C VAL A 50 -12.58 -13.10 33.89
N LEU A 51 -12.77 -12.68 32.65
CA LEU A 51 -13.47 -11.45 32.33
C LEU A 51 -14.99 -11.60 32.35
N ASP A 52 -15.63 -10.44 32.45
CA ASP A 52 -17.07 -10.24 32.50
C ASP A 52 -17.79 -10.76 31.23
N ASP A 53 -19.07 -11.14 31.37
CA ASP A 53 -19.86 -11.75 30.29
C ASP A 53 -19.92 -10.93 28.98
N VAL A 54 -19.39 -11.51 27.90
CA VAL A 54 -19.40 -10.93 26.53
C VAL A 54 -20.57 -11.41 25.67
N GLY A 55 -21.46 -12.26 26.20
CA GLY A 55 -22.60 -12.82 25.50
C GLY A 55 -22.34 -14.15 24.80
N SER A 56 -21.21 -14.79 25.11
CA SER A 56 -20.94 -16.19 24.81
C SER A 56 -21.27 -17.03 26.04
N ASP A 57 -21.52 -18.31 25.79
CA ASP A 57 -21.50 -19.39 26.78
C ASP A 57 -20.12 -19.55 27.47
N HIS A 58 -19.05 -19.07 26.85
CA HIS A 58 -17.72 -18.90 27.43
C HIS A 58 -17.49 -17.46 27.91
N LEU A 59 -16.91 -17.34 29.10
CA LEU A 59 -16.29 -16.13 29.61
C LEU A 59 -14.88 -16.00 29.04
N PRO A 60 -14.47 -14.80 28.62
CA PRO A 60 -13.10 -14.60 28.18
C PRO A 60 -12.14 -14.80 29.35
N SER A 61 -10.98 -15.41 29.09
CA SER A 61 -9.85 -15.38 30.01
C SER A 61 -8.83 -14.36 29.52
N LEU A 62 -8.42 -13.44 30.38
CA LEU A 62 -7.31 -12.53 30.15
C LEU A 62 -6.06 -13.14 30.77
N ILE A 63 -5.03 -13.36 29.96
CA ILE A 63 -3.71 -13.80 30.44
C ILE A 63 -2.77 -12.61 30.28
N THR A 64 -2.10 -12.23 31.36
CA THR A 64 -1.18 -11.10 31.40
C THR A 64 0.21 -11.61 31.72
N ILE A 65 1.17 -11.40 30.81
CA ILE A 65 2.58 -11.73 31.03
C ILE A 65 3.32 -10.44 31.37
N ASN A 66 3.72 -10.30 32.63
CA ASN A 66 4.46 -9.18 33.18
C ASN A 66 5.93 -9.26 32.76
N CYS A 67 6.20 -8.92 31.50
CA CYS A 67 7.56 -8.79 31.00
C CYS A 67 8.11 -7.38 31.24
N CYS A 68 9.42 -7.25 31.47
CA CYS A 68 10.12 -5.96 31.58
C CYS A 68 10.12 -5.16 30.26
N ALA A 69 9.55 -5.72 29.19
CA ALA A 69 9.41 -5.07 27.90
C ALA A 69 8.23 -4.09 27.95
N SER A 70 8.53 -2.81 28.15
CA SER A 70 7.53 -1.76 27.94
C SER A 70 7.24 -1.64 26.45
N ALA A 71 6.10 -2.18 26.00
CA ALA A 71 5.54 -1.75 24.74
C ALA A 71 5.24 -0.25 24.87
N GLN A 72 5.95 0.59 24.11
CA GLN A 72 5.60 2.01 24.04
C GLN A 72 4.13 2.09 23.59
N GLY A 73 3.27 2.54 24.50
CA GLY A 73 1.87 2.77 24.18
C GLY A 73 1.79 3.66 22.94
N ARG A 74 0.99 3.25 21.95
CA ARG A 74 0.72 4.16 20.83
C ARG A 74 -0.07 5.34 21.37
N ASP A 75 0.58 6.48 21.52
CA ASP A 75 -0.09 7.72 21.84
C ASP A 75 -1.15 8.01 20.77
N ASN A 76 -2.42 7.88 21.18
CA ASN A 76 -3.53 8.25 20.33
C ASN A 76 -3.52 9.77 20.21
N LYS A 77 -2.86 10.28 19.16
CA LYS A 77 -2.82 11.72 18.91
C LYS A 77 -4.23 12.26 18.72
N PRO A 78 -4.66 13.27 19.48
CA PRO A 78 -6.01 13.80 19.35
C PRO A 78 -6.15 14.48 17.99
N LYS A 79 -7.31 14.27 17.35
CA LYS A 79 -7.62 14.77 15.99
C LYS A 79 -8.64 15.90 16.07
N TRP A 80 -8.55 16.83 15.13
CA TRP A 80 -9.51 17.92 14.97
C TRP A 80 -10.86 17.40 14.48
N ASN A 81 -11.95 17.93 15.05
CA ASN A 81 -13.31 17.64 14.63
C ASN A 81 -13.90 18.84 13.88
N TYR A 82 -13.57 18.95 12.60
CA TYR A 82 -14.03 20.06 11.75
C TYR A 82 -15.56 20.13 11.60
N ARG A 83 -16.29 19.02 11.82
CA ARG A 83 -17.76 19.02 11.79
C ARG A 83 -18.40 19.80 12.95
N LYS A 84 -17.65 19.97 14.04
CA LYS A 84 -18.09 20.74 15.23
C LYS A 84 -17.30 22.05 15.39
N ALA A 85 -16.64 22.51 14.33
CA ALA A 85 -15.87 23.75 14.38
C ALA A 85 -16.78 24.98 14.50
N ASN A 86 -16.47 25.89 15.42
CA ASN A 86 -17.00 27.23 15.44
C ASN A 86 -16.08 28.15 14.62
N TRP A 87 -16.42 28.32 13.35
CA TRP A 87 -15.61 29.11 12.41
C TRP A 87 -15.65 30.62 12.67
N SER A 88 -16.67 31.13 13.36
CA SER A 88 -16.69 32.54 13.79
C SER A 88 -15.58 32.77 14.81
N VAL A 89 -15.61 32.03 15.93
CA VAL A 89 -14.59 32.11 16.97
C VAL A 89 -13.19 31.87 16.41
N TYR A 90 -13.05 30.92 15.48
CA TYR A 90 -11.79 30.70 14.77
C TYR A 90 -11.30 31.96 14.04
N ARG A 91 -12.14 32.59 13.21
CA ARG A 91 -11.76 33.80 12.45
C ARG A 91 -11.48 34.99 13.36
N ASP A 92 -12.31 35.22 14.36
CA ASP A 92 -12.16 36.35 15.29
C ASP A 92 -10.87 36.22 16.11
N THR A 93 -10.58 34.99 16.58
CA THR A 93 -9.33 34.67 17.27
C THR A 93 -8.12 34.83 16.36
N LEU A 94 -8.22 34.38 15.10
CA LEU A 94 -7.15 34.49 14.12
C LEU A 94 -6.84 35.96 13.80
N ASP A 95 -7.87 36.77 13.55
CA ASP A 95 -7.71 38.19 13.24
C ASP A 95 -7.13 38.98 14.41
N SER A 96 -7.52 38.62 15.64
CA SER A 96 -6.95 39.17 16.87
C SER A 96 -5.47 38.80 17.01
N ALA A 97 -5.12 37.53 16.79
CA ALA A 97 -3.74 37.05 16.87
C ALA A 97 -2.83 37.67 15.79
N LEU A 98 -3.40 38.01 14.62
CA LEU A 98 -2.67 38.65 13.53
C LEU A 98 -2.63 40.19 13.63
N SER A 99 -3.41 40.82 14.52
CA SER A 99 -3.39 42.30 14.67
C SER A 99 -2.02 42.87 14.99
N ASN A 100 -1.21 42.14 15.75
CA ASN A 100 0.13 42.58 16.15
C ASN A 100 1.24 42.11 15.20
N VAL A 101 0.89 41.35 14.16
CA VAL A 101 1.85 40.88 13.17
C VAL A 101 2.04 41.98 12.14
N LEU A 102 3.19 42.64 12.19
CA LEU A 102 3.63 43.62 11.20
C LEU A 102 4.45 42.90 10.12
N PRO A 103 3.87 42.53 8.96
CA PRO A 103 4.52 41.63 8.02
C PRO A 103 5.87 42.16 7.52
N ASP A 104 5.95 43.46 7.26
CA ASP A 104 7.13 44.10 6.67
C ASP A 104 8.32 44.19 7.63
N LYS A 105 8.08 44.09 8.95
CA LYS A 105 9.14 44.08 9.97
C LYS A 105 9.71 42.69 10.27
N LEU A 106 9.09 41.63 9.74
CA LEU A 106 9.50 40.25 9.98
C LEU A 106 10.24 39.67 8.79
N THR A 107 11.18 38.76 9.02
CA THR A 107 11.74 37.92 7.95
C THR A 107 10.66 36.99 7.38
N ILE A 108 10.84 36.47 6.15
CA ILE A 108 9.90 35.54 5.52
C ILE A 108 9.64 34.31 6.40
N SER A 109 10.70 33.75 7.00
CA SER A 109 10.55 32.61 7.92
C SER A 109 9.82 33.00 9.20
N ALA A 110 10.15 34.14 9.82
CA ALA A 110 9.48 34.61 11.04
C ALA A 110 8.00 34.94 10.81
N LEU A 111 7.65 35.51 9.65
CA LEU A 111 6.27 35.78 9.25
C LEU A 111 5.49 34.48 9.06
N ASN A 112 6.06 33.48 8.37
CA ASN A 112 5.43 32.16 8.24
C ASN A 112 5.21 31.50 9.61
N GLU A 113 6.18 31.57 10.52
CA GLU A 113 6.04 31.03 11.86
C GLU A 113 4.95 31.74 12.67
N ALA A 114 4.91 33.07 12.62
CA ALA A 114 3.87 33.86 13.29
C ALA A 114 2.48 33.52 12.75
N PHE A 115 2.33 33.45 11.42
CA PHE A 115 1.08 33.06 10.76
C PHE A 115 0.65 31.64 11.15
N THR A 116 1.59 30.68 11.10
CA THR A 116 1.35 29.28 11.49
C THR A 116 0.89 29.19 12.95
N ARG A 117 1.57 29.89 13.86
CA ARG A 117 1.19 29.93 15.29
C ARG A 117 -0.20 30.52 15.48
N ALA A 118 -0.53 31.61 14.78
CA ALA A 118 -1.85 32.24 14.85
C ALA A 118 -2.96 31.29 14.36
N VAL A 119 -2.75 30.59 13.24
CA VAL A 119 -3.69 29.59 12.71
C VAL A 119 -3.91 28.43 13.69
N ILE A 120 -2.84 27.88 14.26
CA ILE A 120 -2.95 26.78 15.24
C ILE A 120 -3.60 27.26 16.54
N HIS A 121 -3.30 28.48 16.99
CA HIS A 121 -3.93 29.08 18.17
C HIS A 121 -5.44 29.24 17.96
N ALA A 122 -5.85 29.83 16.84
CA ALA A 122 -7.25 29.95 16.46
C ALA A 122 -7.94 28.58 16.35
N ALA A 123 -7.28 27.59 15.75
CA ALA A 123 -7.81 26.23 15.66
C ALA A 123 -8.05 25.61 17.04
N ARG A 124 -7.14 25.80 18.01
CA ARG A 124 -7.32 25.31 19.39
C ARG A 124 -8.52 25.94 20.09
N ARG A 125 -8.87 27.19 19.77
CA ARG A 125 -10.02 27.90 20.35
C ARG A 125 -11.33 27.56 19.66
N GLY A 126 -11.33 27.52 18.33
CA GLY A 126 -12.55 27.35 17.54
C GLY A 126 -12.89 25.90 17.15
N ILE A 127 -11.96 24.95 17.26
CA ILE A 127 -12.15 23.59 16.73
C ILE A 127 -11.97 22.55 17.86
N PRO A 128 -13.02 21.79 18.21
CA PRO A 128 -12.90 20.71 19.17
C PRO A 128 -11.89 19.65 18.71
N ARG A 129 -11.11 19.10 19.65
CA ARG A 129 -10.08 18.09 19.38
C ARG A 129 -10.23 16.94 20.38
N GLY A 130 -10.06 15.71 19.91
CA GLY A 130 -10.17 14.54 20.79
C GLY A 130 -9.65 13.26 20.17
N VAL A 131 -9.48 12.25 21.00
CA VAL A 131 -9.15 10.90 20.55
C VAL A 131 -10.40 10.24 20.02
N ILE A 132 -10.37 9.76 18.77
CA ILE A 132 -11.46 8.97 18.20
C ILE A 132 -11.49 7.63 18.94
N ARG A 133 -12.45 7.46 19.86
CA ARG A 133 -12.77 6.14 20.42
C ARG A 133 -13.36 5.25 19.32
N LYS A 134 -13.07 3.95 19.36
CA LYS A 134 -13.70 2.97 18.45
C LYS A 134 -15.22 3.03 18.66
N TYR A 135 -15.93 3.67 17.74
CA TYR A 135 -17.37 3.75 17.75
C TYR A 135 -17.96 2.50 17.12
N SER A 136 -18.92 1.88 17.81
CA SER A 136 -19.69 0.76 17.28
C SER A 136 -21.11 1.26 16.99
N PRO A 137 -21.53 1.37 15.71
CA PRO A 137 -22.85 1.88 15.34
C PRO A 137 -24.01 1.07 15.91
N ILE A 138 -23.77 -0.21 16.21
CA ILE A 138 -24.77 -1.11 16.79
C ILE A 138 -24.96 -0.91 18.31
N TRP A 139 -24.07 -0.15 18.96
CA TRP A 139 -24.05 0.03 20.42
C TRP A 139 -24.96 1.20 20.84
N SER A 140 -26.26 1.04 20.63
CA SER A 140 -27.28 2.01 21.06
C SER A 140 -27.52 1.95 22.57
N THR A 141 -28.17 2.99 23.12
CA THR A 141 -28.60 3.02 24.53
C THR A 141 -29.48 1.80 24.87
N GLU A 142 -30.42 1.46 23.98
CA GLU A 142 -31.28 0.28 24.14
C GLU A 142 -30.46 -1.02 24.17
N PHE A 143 -29.49 -1.18 23.27
CA PHE A 143 -28.63 -2.35 23.23
C PHE A 143 -27.79 -2.47 24.50
N ALA A 144 -27.20 -1.35 24.96
CA ALA A 144 -26.43 -1.30 26.20
C ALA A 144 -27.28 -1.69 27.42
N GLN A 145 -28.51 -1.18 27.53
CA GLN A 145 -29.44 -1.54 28.60
C GLN A 145 -29.83 -3.02 28.56
N ALA A 146 -30.07 -3.58 27.36
CA ALA A 146 -30.39 -4.99 27.20
C ALA A 146 -29.22 -5.89 27.63
N VAL A 147 -27.98 -5.51 27.27
CA VAL A 147 -26.75 -6.20 27.71
C VAL A 147 -26.61 -6.12 29.23
N ALA A 148 -26.82 -4.95 29.83
CA ALA A 148 -26.75 -4.78 31.29
C ALA A 148 -27.77 -5.68 32.03
N LYS A 149 -29.03 -5.72 31.56
CA LYS A 149 -30.07 -6.60 32.12
C LYS A 149 -29.70 -8.08 31.98
N ARG A 150 -29.14 -8.48 30.83
CA ARG A 150 -28.65 -9.86 30.63
C ARG A 150 -27.52 -10.20 31.61
N LYS A 151 -26.53 -9.30 31.77
CA LYS A 151 -25.42 -9.48 32.73
C LYS A 151 -25.93 -9.66 34.15
N GLN A 152 -26.88 -8.82 34.58
CA GLN A 152 -27.51 -8.94 35.90
C GLN A 152 -28.22 -10.29 36.07
N ALA A 153 -29.05 -10.69 35.10
CA ALA A 153 -29.75 -11.98 35.15
C ALA A 153 -28.80 -13.19 35.15
N ARG A 154 -27.63 -13.07 34.50
CA ARG A 154 -26.58 -14.09 34.55
C ARG A 154 -26.02 -14.24 35.96
N ARG A 155 -25.68 -13.12 36.63
CA ARG A 155 -25.20 -13.11 38.02
C ARG A 155 -26.22 -13.72 38.98
N GLU A 156 -27.49 -13.34 38.84
CA GLU A 156 -28.61 -13.90 39.62
C GLU A 156 -28.77 -15.41 39.40
N TYR A 157 -28.65 -15.88 38.15
CA TYR A 157 -28.73 -17.30 37.82
C TYR A 157 -27.53 -18.09 38.37
N ILE A 158 -26.30 -17.57 38.28
CA ILE A 158 -25.11 -18.21 38.84
C ILE A 158 -25.25 -18.37 40.37
N LYS A 159 -25.80 -17.36 41.05
CA LYS A 159 -25.99 -17.35 42.51
C LYS A 159 -27.04 -18.36 42.98
N SER A 160 -28.23 -18.38 42.37
CA SER A 160 -29.37 -19.17 42.89
C SER A 160 -29.65 -20.48 42.14
N LYS A 161 -29.18 -20.60 40.89
CA LYS A 161 -29.36 -21.75 40.00
C LYS A 161 -30.80 -22.24 39.81
N THR A 162 -31.81 -21.40 40.06
CA THR A 162 -33.22 -21.79 39.92
C THR A 162 -33.66 -21.88 38.46
N ILE A 163 -34.65 -22.74 38.18
CA ILE A 163 -35.25 -22.87 36.84
C ILE A 163 -35.84 -21.53 36.36
N THR A 164 -36.43 -20.76 37.26
CA THR A 164 -36.99 -19.44 36.98
C THR A 164 -35.92 -18.44 36.54
N ASN A 165 -34.80 -18.36 37.26
CA ASN A 165 -33.68 -17.49 36.88
C ASN A 165 -33.05 -17.92 35.56
N ARG A 166 -32.96 -19.23 35.30
CA ARG A 166 -32.51 -19.77 34.01
C ARG A 166 -33.42 -19.34 32.86
N LYS A 167 -34.75 -19.49 33.01
CA LYS A 167 -35.73 -19.07 31.99
C LYS A 167 -35.61 -17.56 31.71
N ARG A 168 -35.46 -16.74 32.77
CA ARG A 168 -35.27 -15.28 32.66
C ARG A 168 -33.98 -14.93 31.92
N TYR A 169 -32.85 -15.54 32.30
CA TYR A 169 -31.56 -15.34 31.62
C TYR A 169 -31.64 -15.71 30.13
N ASN A 170 -32.18 -16.89 29.80
CA ASN A 170 -32.34 -17.34 28.41
C ASN A 170 -33.25 -16.40 27.59
N ALA A 171 -34.33 -15.88 28.18
CA ALA A 171 -35.19 -14.88 27.54
C ALA A 171 -34.42 -13.59 27.24
N LEU A 172 -33.60 -13.10 28.17
CA LEU A 172 -32.78 -11.91 27.98
C LEU A 172 -31.65 -12.12 26.96
N CYS A 173 -31.03 -13.30 26.90
CA CYS A 173 -30.08 -13.65 25.83
C CYS A 173 -30.74 -13.56 24.45
N ARG A 174 -31.95 -14.12 24.29
CA ARG A 174 -32.73 -14.01 23.04
C ARG A 174 -33.06 -12.55 22.72
N ARG A 175 -33.43 -11.74 23.72
CA ARG A 175 -33.71 -10.31 23.55
C ARG A 175 -32.48 -9.54 23.05
N VAL A 176 -31.32 -9.73 23.69
CA VAL A 176 -30.05 -9.11 23.26
C VAL A 176 -29.71 -9.51 21.83
N LYS A 177 -29.83 -10.80 21.48
CA LYS A 177 -29.59 -11.30 20.12
C LYS A 177 -30.52 -10.62 19.11
N LYS A 178 -31.82 -10.49 19.43
CA LYS A 178 -32.82 -9.84 18.58
C LYS A 178 -32.50 -8.36 18.36
N ILE A 179 -32.26 -7.59 19.42
CA ILE A 179 -31.93 -6.15 19.32
C ILE A 179 -30.63 -5.97 18.51
N GLY A 180 -29.59 -6.77 18.80
CA GLY A 180 -28.33 -6.70 18.07
C GLY A 180 -28.45 -7.11 16.60
N GLN A 181 -29.37 -8.02 16.25
CA GLN A 181 -29.66 -8.37 14.86
C GLN A 181 -30.40 -7.23 14.15
N VAL A 182 -31.43 -6.64 14.76
CA VAL A 182 -32.15 -5.49 14.21
C VAL A 182 -31.21 -4.31 13.96
N ALA A 183 -30.35 -3.99 14.94
CA ALA A 183 -29.36 -2.92 14.80
C ALA A 183 -28.36 -3.19 13.66
N ARG A 184 -27.83 -4.41 13.57
CA ARG A 184 -26.94 -4.80 12.45
C ARG A 184 -27.63 -4.70 11.09
N THR A 185 -28.87 -5.17 10.98
CA THR A 185 -29.66 -5.10 9.75
C THR A 185 -29.93 -3.64 9.35
N LYS A 186 -30.28 -2.78 10.31
CA LYS A 186 -30.50 -1.35 10.06
C LYS A 186 -29.24 -0.66 9.54
N GLU A 187 -28.11 -0.88 10.19
CA GLU A 187 -26.82 -0.30 9.76
C GLU A 187 -26.37 -0.86 8.40
N TRP A 188 -26.63 -2.14 8.13
CA TRP A 188 -26.35 -2.74 6.82
C TRP A 188 -27.20 -2.13 5.70
N ARG A 189 -28.51 -1.97 5.92
CA ARG A 189 -29.41 -1.30 4.95
C ARG A 189 -28.93 0.12 4.67
N ARG A 190 -28.63 0.89 5.72
CA ARG A 190 -28.09 2.24 5.59
C ARG A 190 -26.77 2.26 4.82
N ALA A 191 -25.89 1.28 5.03
CA ALA A 191 -24.66 1.18 4.26
C ALA A 191 -24.92 0.92 2.77
N CYS A 192 -25.89 0.06 2.44
CA CYS A 192 -26.31 -0.21 1.06
C CYS A 192 -26.99 1.01 0.39
N GLU A 193 -27.86 1.71 1.11
CA GLU A 193 -28.53 2.93 0.61
C GLU A 193 -27.53 4.05 0.27
N ASN A 194 -26.44 4.14 1.04
CA ASN A 194 -25.37 5.09 0.78
C ASN A 194 -24.38 4.65 -0.32
N LEU A 195 -24.60 3.51 -0.97
CA LEU A 195 -23.81 3.07 -2.12
C LEU A 195 -24.58 3.40 -3.41
N ASN A 196 -24.42 4.62 -3.89
CA ASN A 196 -24.97 5.08 -5.17
C ASN A 196 -23.86 5.42 -6.18
N PRO A 197 -24.16 5.60 -7.48
CA PRO A 197 -23.17 5.91 -8.51
C PRO A 197 -22.33 7.17 -8.24
N SER A 198 -22.84 8.10 -7.44
CA SER A 198 -22.16 9.34 -7.04
C SER A 198 -21.26 9.16 -5.80
N SER A 199 -21.24 7.97 -5.19
CA SER A 199 -20.45 7.67 -3.99
C SER A 199 -19.00 7.33 -4.33
N ASP A 200 -18.05 7.61 -3.42
CA ASP A 200 -16.64 7.24 -3.59
C ASP A 200 -16.51 5.72 -3.83
N PRO A 201 -16.02 5.26 -5.00
CA PRO A 201 -15.85 3.83 -5.31
C PRO A 201 -15.03 3.08 -4.26
N LYS A 202 -14.16 3.78 -3.52
CA LYS A 202 -13.38 3.22 -2.41
C LYS A 202 -14.27 2.64 -1.31
N MET A 203 -15.42 3.26 -1.03
CA MET A 203 -16.36 2.80 0.00
C MET A 203 -16.97 1.44 -0.36
N ALA A 204 -17.39 1.28 -1.63
CA ALA A 204 -17.88 0.00 -2.15
C ALA A 204 -16.80 -1.10 -2.04
N TRP A 205 -15.58 -0.81 -2.47
CA TRP A 205 -14.46 -1.77 -2.37
C TRP A 205 -14.09 -2.13 -0.92
N GLN A 206 -14.27 -1.22 0.03
CA GLN A 206 -14.06 -1.52 1.45
C GLN A 206 -15.11 -2.47 2.00
N ILE A 207 -16.38 -2.28 1.63
CA ILE A 207 -17.47 -3.18 2.01
C ILE A 207 -17.25 -4.58 1.44
N ILE A 208 -16.97 -4.68 0.14
CA ILE A 208 -16.68 -5.96 -0.54
C ILE A 208 -15.52 -6.71 0.15
N ARG A 209 -14.45 -6.00 0.52
CA ARG A 209 -13.31 -6.62 1.22
C ARG A 209 -13.71 -7.17 2.58
N ARG A 210 -14.47 -6.41 3.38
CA ARG A 210 -14.93 -6.85 4.70
C ARG A 210 -15.86 -8.06 4.61
N VAL A 211 -16.80 -8.05 3.67
CA VAL A 211 -17.71 -9.18 3.42
C VAL A 211 -16.94 -10.44 3.03
N ASN A 212 -15.90 -10.30 2.22
CA ASN A 212 -15.03 -11.42 1.82
C ASN A 212 -14.05 -11.88 2.91
N GLY A 213 -14.18 -11.41 4.16
CA GLY A 213 -13.23 -11.71 5.24
C GLY A 213 -11.81 -11.15 5.01
N ARG A 214 -11.60 -10.37 3.95
CA ARG A 214 -10.33 -9.72 3.60
C ARG A 214 -10.23 -8.41 4.37
N GLY A 215 -10.02 -8.54 5.69
CA GLY A 215 -9.72 -7.41 6.55
C GLY A 215 -8.50 -6.63 6.07
N ASN A 216 -8.40 -5.37 6.49
CA ASN A 216 -7.24 -4.53 6.20
C ASN A 216 -6.12 -4.84 7.20
N THR A 217 -5.69 -6.10 7.28
CA THR A 217 -4.56 -6.54 8.10
C THR A 217 -3.32 -6.54 7.23
N ALA A 218 -2.80 -5.35 6.95
CA ALA A 218 -1.40 -5.28 6.55
C ALA A 218 -0.61 -5.81 7.76
N ARG A 219 -0.03 -7.01 7.64
CA ARG A 219 1.00 -7.44 8.59
C ARG A 219 2.13 -6.42 8.48
N VAL A 220 2.37 -5.73 9.58
CA VAL A 220 3.56 -4.90 9.73
C VAL A 220 4.65 -5.89 10.11
N GLU A 221 5.50 -6.20 9.15
CA GLU A 221 6.68 -7.03 9.37
C GLU A 221 7.88 -6.10 9.60
N PRO A 222 8.79 -6.44 10.53
CA PRO A 222 9.97 -5.65 10.76
C PRO A 222 10.84 -5.60 9.50
N LEU A 223 11.60 -4.52 9.34
CA LEU A 223 12.60 -4.46 8.28
C LEU A 223 13.77 -5.39 8.61
N ILE A 224 14.34 -6.03 7.58
CA ILE A 224 15.57 -6.81 7.72
C ILE A 224 16.73 -5.95 7.24
N VAL A 225 17.62 -5.58 8.16
CA VAL A 225 18.82 -4.80 7.89
C VAL A 225 20.03 -5.67 8.17
N LYS A 226 20.80 -6.01 7.13
CA LYS A 226 21.97 -6.91 7.21
C LYS A 226 21.65 -8.27 7.87
N GLY A 227 20.48 -8.84 7.56
CA GLY A 227 20.04 -10.13 8.10
C GLY A 227 19.43 -10.07 9.50
N ILE A 228 19.35 -8.89 10.12
CA ILE A 228 18.79 -8.69 11.47
C ILE A 228 17.47 -7.93 11.36
N GLU A 229 16.44 -8.42 12.05
CA GLU A 229 15.15 -7.73 12.14
C GLU A 229 15.23 -6.47 13.00
N THR A 230 14.55 -5.42 12.57
CA THR A 230 14.41 -4.20 13.38
C THR A 230 13.51 -4.46 14.59
N ASN A 231 13.93 -3.94 15.73
CA ASN A 231 13.24 -4.11 17.02
C ASN A 231 12.82 -2.78 17.68
N SER A 232 12.90 -1.67 16.95
CA SER A 232 12.43 -0.36 17.43
C SER A 232 12.08 0.58 16.28
N ASP A 233 11.13 1.49 16.53
CA ASP A 233 10.69 2.53 15.59
C ASP A 233 11.87 3.39 15.11
N ARG A 234 12.83 3.69 15.99
CA ARG A 234 14.04 4.46 15.64
C ARG A 234 14.89 3.72 14.63
N ARG A 235 15.16 2.43 14.85
CA ARG A 235 15.96 1.61 13.91
C ARG A 235 15.26 1.48 12.55
N GLU A 236 13.94 1.34 12.52
CA GLU A 236 13.19 1.34 11.27
C GLU A 236 13.26 2.69 10.55
N ALA A 237 13.07 3.79 11.26
CA ALA A 237 13.18 5.13 10.71
C ALA A 237 14.58 5.39 10.13
N ASP A 238 15.64 5.00 10.85
CA ASP A 238 17.03 5.14 10.40
C ASP A 238 17.30 4.27 9.16
N ALA A 239 16.76 3.06 9.09
CA ALA A 239 16.87 2.19 7.92
C ALA A 239 16.20 2.80 6.69
N PHE A 240 15.00 3.37 6.84
CA PHE A 240 14.32 4.10 5.77
C PHE A 240 15.10 5.35 5.36
N ASN A 241 15.57 6.16 6.30
CA ASN A 241 16.34 7.38 6.03
C ASN A 241 17.63 7.05 5.25
N LYS A 242 18.35 6.01 5.67
CA LYS A 242 19.55 5.54 4.97
C LYS A 242 19.25 5.09 3.53
N HIS A 243 18.13 4.39 3.32
CA HIS A 243 17.74 3.98 1.98
C HIS A 243 17.31 5.17 1.11
N PHE A 244 16.42 6.03 1.61
CA PHE A 244 15.85 7.12 0.82
C PHE A 244 16.84 8.24 0.53
N SER A 245 17.79 8.53 1.41
CA SER A 245 18.88 9.48 1.14
C SER A 245 19.78 9.03 -0.01
N LYS A 246 20.03 7.72 -0.12
CA LYS A 246 20.81 7.14 -1.23
C LYS A 246 20.09 7.23 -2.58
N VAL A 247 18.77 7.09 -2.60
CA VAL A 247 17.98 7.07 -3.85
C VAL A 247 17.59 8.48 -4.29
N ASN A 248 17.35 9.39 -3.35
CA ASN A 248 17.01 10.79 -3.65
C ASN A 248 18.25 11.67 -3.59
N THR A 249 19.21 11.43 -4.49
CA THR A 249 20.32 12.36 -4.68
C THR A 249 19.84 13.54 -5.52
N VAL A 250 19.73 14.72 -4.91
CA VAL A 250 19.64 15.97 -5.68
C VAL A 250 20.98 16.14 -6.39
N PRO A 251 21.02 16.25 -7.73
CA PRO A 251 22.27 16.44 -8.44
C PRO A 251 22.83 17.83 -8.08
N ARG A 252 23.83 17.86 -7.19
CA ARG A 252 24.64 19.03 -6.80
C ARG A 252 23.90 20.13 -6.01
N ASP A 253 24.66 20.80 -5.15
CA ASP A 253 24.21 21.98 -4.41
C ASP A 253 23.92 23.14 -5.40
N PRO A 254 22.68 23.63 -5.51
CA PRO A 254 22.31 24.73 -6.42
C PRO A 254 23.10 26.02 -6.15
N ILE A 255 23.59 26.20 -4.92
CA ILE A 255 24.36 27.39 -4.52
C ILE A 255 25.78 27.33 -5.10
N ALA A 256 26.32 26.12 -5.31
CA ALA A 256 27.64 25.90 -5.87
C ALA A 256 27.64 25.80 -7.41
N ASP A 257 26.49 25.86 -8.09
CA ASP A 257 26.41 25.79 -9.56
C ASP A 257 26.72 27.16 -10.19
N PRO A 258 27.86 27.33 -10.90
CA PRO A 258 28.20 28.59 -11.56
C PRO A 258 27.21 28.98 -12.66
N ARG A 259 26.37 28.06 -13.16
CA ARG A 259 25.29 28.36 -14.11
C ARG A 259 24.12 29.06 -13.44
N MET A 260 23.75 28.65 -12.23
CA MET A 260 22.70 29.32 -11.45
C MET A 260 23.11 30.73 -11.03
N HIS A 261 24.37 30.92 -10.62
CA HIS A 261 24.91 32.24 -10.34
C HIS A 261 24.89 33.15 -11.58
N ARG A 262 25.31 32.63 -12.75
CA ARG A 262 25.24 33.36 -14.02
C ARG A 262 23.81 33.70 -14.43
N LEU A 263 22.86 32.78 -14.27
CA LEU A 263 21.45 33.01 -14.56
C LEU A 263 20.86 34.10 -13.67
N LYS A 264 21.14 34.08 -12.37
CA LYS A 264 20.71 35.12 -11.42
C LYS A 264 21.22 36.50 -11.85
N LYS A 265 22.53 36.60 -12.15
CA LYS A 265 23.16 37.84 -12.61
C LYS A 265 22.60 38.34 -13.96
N ALA A 266 22.22 37.42 -14.85
CA ALA A 266 21.58 37.76 -16.13
C ALA A 266 20.15 38.27 -15.95
N LEU A 267 19.38 37.68 -15.03
CA LEU A 267 18.02 38.12 -14.69
C LEU A 267 18.03 39.51 -14.03
N GLU A 268 19.00 39.78 -13.15
CA GLU A 268 19.19 41.10 -12.51
C GLU A 268 19.53 42.22 -13.52
N ARG A 269 20.09 41.87 -14.69
CA ARG A 269 20.46 42.82 -15.76
C ARG A 269 19.37 43.06 -16.79
N ARG A 270 18.23 42.35 -16.70
CA ARG A 270 17.17 42.40 -17.71
C ARG A 270 16.38 43.71 -17.57
N PRO A 271 16.14 44.49 -18.65
CA PRO A 271 15.35 45.71 -18.57
C PRO A 271 13.94 45.41 -18.05
N THR A 272 13.43 46.25 -17.13
CA THR A 272 12.13 46.13 -16.45
C THR A 272 10.91 46.36 -17.34
N ALA A 273 11.11 46.71 -18.61
CA ALA A 273 10.03 47.02 -19.54
C ALA A 273 9.33 45.73 -19.99
N SER A 274 8.13 45.51 -19.44
CA SER A 274 7.26 44.33 -19.62
C SER A 274 7.61 43.12 -18.74
N LYS A 275 7.29 43.21 -17.44
CA LYS A 275 6.99 41.98 -16.68
C LYS A 275 5.83 41.29 -17.40
N ARG A 276 6.05 40.07 -17.86
CA ARG A 276 4.99 39.25 -18.47
C ARG A 276 3.88 39.03 -17.43
N THR A 277 2.64 38.81 -17.88
CA THR A 277 1.46 38.59 -17.01
C THR A 277 1.70 37.50 -15.95
N PHE A 278 2.60 36.54 -16.20
CA PHE A 278 2.94 35.44 -15.30
C PHE A 278 4.11 35.73 -14.33
N GLU A 279 4.68 36.93 -14.38
CA GLU A 279 5.81 37.38 -13.55
C GLU A 279 5.40 38.49 -12.54
N THR A 280 4.11 38.80 -12.48
CA THR A 280 3.55 39.76 -11.53
C THR A 280 3.39 39.14 -10.14
N GLU A 281 3.07 39.99 -9.17
CA GLU A 281 2.67 39.53 -7.85
C GLU A 281 1.36 38.77 -7.89
N PHE A 282 1.20 37.82 -6.97
CA PHE A 282 -0.05 37.13 -6.79
C PHE A 282 -1.13 38.07 -6.25
N THR A 283 -2.36 37.77 -6.65
CA THR A 283 -3.58 38.46 -6.24
C THR A 283 -4.35 37.65 -5.20
N VAL A 284 -5.25 38.32 -4.48
CA VAL A 284 -6.19 37.64 -3.55
C VAL A 284 -7.10 36.66 -4.30
N SER A 285 -7.49 36.98 -5.55
CA SER A 285 -8.30 36.10 -6.40
C SER A 285 -7.61 34.78 -6.71
N GLU A 286 -6.32 34.81 -7.06
CA GLU A 286 -5.53 33.60 -7.28
C GLU A 286 -5.37 32.78 -6.00
N LEU A 287 -5.17 33.45 -4.86
CA LEU A 287 -5.12 32.81 -3.55
C LEU A 287 -6.43 32.09 -3.24
N ASP A 288 -7.57 32.74 -3.47
CA ASP A 288 -8.89 32.15 -3.24
C ASP A 288 -9.16 30.94 -4.13
N ILE A 289 -8.69 30.97 -5.39
CA ILE A 289 -8.77 29.81 -6.30
C ILE A 289 -7.89 28.68 -5.77
N ALA A 290 -6.66 28.97 -5.34
CA ALA A 290 -5.74 27.97 -4.81
C ALA A 290 -6.25 27.31 -3.52
N LEU A 291 -6.84 28.10 -2.61
CA LEU A 291 -7.48 27.61 -1.39
C LEU A 291 -8.69 26.70 -1.68
N ARG A 292 -9.49 27.02 -2.70
CA ARG A 292 -10.62 26.19 -3.14
C ARG A 292 -10.20 24.88 -3.80
N LYS A 293 -9.10 24.88 -4.56
CA LYS A 293 -8.54 23.67 -5.21
C LYS A 293 -7.89 22.71 -4.21
N GLY A 294 -7.61 23.14 -2.99
CA GLY A 294 -7.01 22.31 -1.95
C GLY A 294 -7.93 21.16 -1.51
N ARG A 295 -7.38 19.94 -1.44
CA ARG A 295 -8.15 18.76 -1.02
C ARG A 295 -8.25 18.70 0.51
N LEU A 296 -9.49 18.65 1.02
CA LEU A 296 -9.79 18.43 2.44
C LEU A 296 -9.47 16.99 2.88
N GLY A 297 -9.34 16.78 4.19
CA GLY A 297 -9.13 15.47 4.81
C GLY A 297 -7.75 14.86 4.55
N LYS A 298 -6.77 15.65 4.13
CA LYS A 298 -5.37 15.22 3.93
C LYS A 298 -4.53 15.46 5.18
N ALA A 299 -3.49 14.65 5.34
CA ALA A 299 -2.58 14.80 6.46
C ALA A 299 -1.80 16.13 6.37
N PRO A 300 -1.63 16.86 7.49
CA PRO A 300 -0.82 18.07 7.53
C PRO A 300 0.67 17.75 7.39
N GLY A 301 1.46 18.81 7.15
CA GLY A 301 2.92 18.76 7.31
C GLY A 301 3.33 18.79 8.78
N LEU A 302 4.62 19.03 9.03
CA LEU A 302 5.19 19.13 10.38
C LEU A 302 4.61 20.31 11.20
N ASP A 303 4.14 21.35 10.51
CA ASP A 303 3.50 22.53 11.08
C ASP A 303 2.09 22.27 11.66
N GLY A 304 1.48 21.13 11.35
CA GLY A 304 0.15 20.75 11.83
C GLY A 304 -1.01 21.54 11.21
N VAL A 305 -0.75 22.43 10.26
CA VAL A 305 -1.78 23.23 9.58
C VAL A 305 -2.47 22.38 8.52
N THR A 306 -3.80 22.38 8.51
CA THR A 306 -4.59 21.61 7.54
C THR A 306 -5.28 22.49 6.52
N GLN A 307 -5.75 21.89 5.42
CA GLN A 307 -6.48 22.60 4.39
C GLN A 307 -7.78 23.22 4.93
N GLU A 308 -8.48 22.53 5.84
CA GLU A 308 -9.70 23.02 6.47
C GLU A 308 -9.48 24.36 7.20
N MET A 309 -8.33 24.52 7.86
CA MET A 309 -7.99 25.74 8.60
C MET A 309 -7.76 26.92 7.65
N ILE A 310 -6.98 26.70 6.59
CA ILE A 310 -6.64 27.78 5.64
C ILE A 310 -7.76 28.09 4.63
N SER A 311 -8.70 27.16 4.42
CA SER A 311 -9.91 27.44 3.65
C SER A 311 -10.90 28.32 4.42
N GLN A 312 -10.68 28.59 5.71
CA GLN A 312 -11.55 29.38 6.59
C GLN A 312 -10.91 30.70 7.02
N LEU A 313 -9.90 31.19 6.28
CA LEU A 313 -9.25 32.47 6.55
C LEU A 313 -10.20 33.64 6.30
N SER A 314 -10.13 34.63 7.19
CA SER A 314 -10.74 35.96 7.02
C SER A 314 -10.02 36.75 5.90
N PRO A 315 -10.62 37.85 5.39
CA PRO A 315 -9.93 38.75 4.45
C PRO A 315 -8.60 39.28 4.98
N LYS A 316 -8.53 39.65 6.26
CA LYS A 316 -7.30 40.12 6.92
C LYS A 316 -6.22 39.03 6.92
N ALA A 317 -6.56 37.81 7.32
CA ALA A 317 -5.61 36.70 7.33
C ALA A 317 -5.15 36.32 5.90
N LYS A 318 -6.04 36.39 4.90
CA LYS A 318 -5.66 36.21 3.49
C LYS A 318 -4.65 37.27 3.04
N ASN A 319 -4.80 38.53 3.44
CA ASN A 319 -3.86 39.59 3.09
C ASN A 319 -2.47 39.37 3.70
N VAL A 320 -2.40 38.93 4.97
CA VAL A 320 -1.12 38.56 5.61
C VAL A 320 -0.46 37.39 4.88
N LEU A 321 -1.24 36.37 4.52
CA LEU A 321 -0.75 35.22 3.77
C LEU A 321 -0.30 35.58 2.35
N LEU A 322 -1.02 36.46 1.67
CA LEU A 322 -0.67 36.96 0.35
C LEU A 322 0.63 37.78 0.40
N ASN A 323 0.81 38.64 1.41
CA ASN A 323 2.06 39.35 1.63
C ASN A 323 3.23 38.38 1.80
N LEU A 324 3.06 37.31 2.60
CA LEU A 324 4.07 36.26 2.74
C LEU A 324 4.42 35.61 1.38
N TYR A 325 3.42 35.27 0.56
CA TYR A 325 3.64 34.69 -0.77
C TYR A 325 4.33 35.64 -1.73
N ASN A 326 3.91 36.91 -1.80
CA ASN A 326 4.52 37.90 -2.69
C ASN A 326 5.95 38.25 -2.27
N ARG A 327 6.25 38.26 -0.96
CA ARG A 327 7.64 38.42 -0.47
C ARG A 327 8.51 37.23 -0.83
N THR A 328 7.98 36.02 -0.65
CA THR A 328 8.65 34.77 -1.06
C THR A 328 8.92 34.78 -2.58
N TRP A 329 7.92 35.18 -3.38
CA TRP A 329 8.03 35.27 -4.84
C TRP A 329 9.07 36.29 -5.31
N LYS A 330 9.05 37.50 -4.74
CA LYS A 330 9.99 38.59 -5.09
C LYS A 330 11.43 38.28 -4.72
N SER A 331 11.65 37.71 -3.53
CA SER A 331 13.00 37.45 -3.01
C SER A 331 13.60 36.14 -3.54
N GLY A 332 12.75 35.18 -3.95
CA GLY A 332 13.15 33.81 -4.21
C GLY A 332 13.50 33.01 -2.94
N GLU A 333 13.26 33.57 -1.75
CA GLU A 333 13.54 32.92 -0.47
C GLU A 333 12.31 32.20 0.08
N LEU A 334 12.45 30.92 0.44
CA LEU A 334 11.39 30.13 1.04
C LEU A 334 11.50 30.09 2.58
N PRO A 335 10.38 30.12 3.33
CA PRO A 335 10.37 29.81 4.75
C PRO A 335 11.08 28.49 5.05
N ARG A 336 11.89 28.45 6.12
CA ARG A 336 12.60 27.22 6.53
C ARG A 336 11.65 26.03 6.70
N ALA A 337 10.47 26.24 7.27
CA ALA A 337 9.47 25.21 7.47
C ALA A 337 9.00 24.54 6.17
N TRP A 338 8.98 25.27 5.04
CA TRP A 338 8.53 24.73 3.75
C TRP A 338 9.58 23.82 3.10
N ARG A 339 10.85 23.95 3.50
CA ARG A 339 11.96 23.06 3.07
C ARG A 339 12.04 21.77 3.88
N THR A 340 11.21 21.61 4.90
CA THR A 340 11.15 20.41 5.74
C THR A 340 9.89 19.61 5.48
N ALA A 341 9.99 18.28 5.52
CA ALA A 341 8.87 17.37 5.31
C ALA A 341 8.96 16.17 6.25
N VAL A 342 7.81 15.63 6.63
CA VAL A 342 7.73 14.31 7.30
C VAL A 342 7.67 13.24 6.23
N LEU A 343 8.61 12.30 6.24
CA LEU A 343 8.60 11.15 5.33
C LEU A 343 7.72 10.04 5.90
N VAL A 344 6.71 9.63 5.13
CA VAL A 344 5.84 8.50 5.44
C VAL A 344 6.09 7.38 4.43
N PRO A 345 6.76 6.28 4.82
CA PRO A 345 6.97 5.13 3.95
C PRO A 345 5.65 4.42 3.67
N ILE A 346 5.28 4.26 2.39
CA ILE A 346 4.09 3.48 1.98
C ILE A 346 4.52 2.27 1.15
N LEU A 347 4.20 1.06 1.63
CA LEU A 347 4.53 -0.19 0.96
C LEU A 347 3.93 -0.24 -0.45
N LYS A 348 4.76 -0.57 -1.45
CA LYS A 348 4.30 -0.83 -2.82
C LYS A 348 3.43 -2.11 -2.81
N LYS A 349 2.27 -2.04 -3.47
CA LYS A 349 1.32 -3.17 -3.55
C LYS A 349 2.01 -4.46 -4.01
N GLY A 350 1.85 -5.53 -3.22
CA GLY A 350 2.36 -6.87 -3.54
C GLY A 350 3.89 -7.00 -3.47
N LYS A 351 4.59 -6.08 -2.80
CA LYS A 351 6.03 -6.16 -2.57
C LYS A 351 6.33 -6.61 -1.13
N CYS A 352 7.54 -7.12 -0.94
CA CYS A 352 8.02 -7.63 0.35
C CYS A 352 8.08 -6.50 1.40
N PRO A 353 7.42 -6.64 2.56
CA PRO A 353 7.38 -5.60 3.60
C PRO A 353 8.69 -5.49 4.39
N THR A 354 9.56 -6.50 4.39
CA THR A 354 10.80 -6.48 5.18
C THR A 354 11.94 -5.69 4.52
N ALA A 355 11.77 -5.24 3.28
CA ALA A 355 12.82 -4.54 2.53
C ALA A 355 12.49 -3.06 2.32
N ALA A 356 13.30 -2.15 2.85
CA ALA A 356 13.05 -0.70 2.79
C ALA A 356 12.81 -0.15 1.36
N GLY A 357 13.47 -0.70 0.34
CA GLY A 357 13.32 -0.25 -1.05
C GLY A 357 11.98 -0.59 -1.73
N THR A 358 11.16 -1.41 -1.08
CA THR A 358 9.79 -1.69 -1.54
C THR A 358 8.80 -0.63 -1.09
N TYR A 359 9.22 0.36 -0.29
CA TYR A 359 8.38 1.46 0.16
C TYR A 359 8.55 2.67 -0.76
N ARG A 360 7.51 3.51 -0.82
CA ARG A 360 7.55 4.83 -1.43
C ARG A 360 7.70 5.88 -0.32
N PRO A 361 8.68 6.79 -0.39
CA PRO A 361 8.75 7.91 0.53
C PRO A 361 7.68 8.94 0.13
N ILE A 362 6.63 9.09 0.93
CA ILE A 362 5.65 10.17 0.74
C ILE A 362 6.02 11.33 1.66
N SER A 363 6.36 12.47 1.06
CA SER A 363 6.71 13.69 1.79
C SER A 363 5.45 14.48 2.17
N LEU A 364 5.21 14.63 3.48
CA LEU A 364 4.19 15.53 4.01
C LEU A 364 4.80 16.92 4.23
N THR A 365 4.68 17.78 3.22
CA THR A 365 5.06 19.21 3.28
C THR A 365 3.90 20.08 3.78
N SER A 366 4.25 21.30 4.23
CA SER A 366 3.31 22.32 4.68
C SER A 366 2.18 22.57 3.67
N VAL A 367 0.95 22.67 4.17
CA VAL A 367 -0.20 23.02 3.32
C VAL A 367 -0.12 24.48 2.86
N ILE A 368 0.55 25.34 3.64
CA ILE A 368 0.83 26.73 3.27
C ILE A 368 1.73 26.75 2.02
N SER A 369 2.85 26.03 2.03
CA SER A 369 3.71 25.84 0.83
C SER A 369 2.93 25.34 -0.38
N LYS A 370 2.16 24.26 -0.20
CA LYS A 370 1.33 23.67 -1.28
C LYS A 370 0.30 24.63 -1.85
N THR A 371 -0.13 25.63 -1.08
CA THR A 371 -1.09 26.62 -1.58
C THR A 371 -0.39 27.59 -2.53
N MET A 372 0.80 28.07 -2.20
CA MET A 372 1.62 28.85 -3.14
C MET A 372 2.02 28.05 -4.39
N GLU A 373 2.37 26.78 -4.23
CA GLU A 373 2.67 25.88 -5.36
C GLU A 373 1.49 25.78 -6.35
N ARG A 374 0.23 25.87 -5.88
CA ARG A 374 -0.96 25.86 -6.75
C ARG A 374 -1.22 27.19 -7.45
N MET A 375 -0.68 28.29 -6.92
CA MET A 375 -0.71 29.61 -7.56
C MET A 375 0.40 29.72 -8.60
N THR A 376 1.43 28.88 -8.51
CA THR A 376 2.55 28.85 -9.45
C THR A 376 2.25 27.87 -10.59
N THR A 377 2.54 28.27 -11.83
CA THR A 377 2.48 27.38 -13.00
C THR A 377 3.86 27.27 -13.60
N VAL A 378 4.35 26.04 -13.80
CA VAL A 378 5.60 25.78 -14.52
C VAL A 378 5.24 25.48 -15.98
N GLN A 379 5.56 26.41 -16.87
CA GLN A 379 5.44 26.19 -18.31
C GLN A 379 6.80 25.78 -18.86
N TRP A 380 6.87 24.55 -19.39
CA TRP A 380 8.03 24.14 -20.16
C TRP A 380 7.93 24.74 -21.56
N ILE A 381 8.88 25.61 -21.90
CA ILE A 381 8.99 26.18 -23.24
C ILE A 381 10.16 25.49 -23.92
N PRO A 382 9.95 24.68 -24.98
CA PRO A 382 11.03 24.07 -25.73
C PRO A 382 11.92 25.17 -26.31
N SER A 383 13.24 25.08 -26.08
CA SER A 383 14.18 26.14 -26.49
C SER A 383 14.47 26.19 -28.00
N HIS A 384 14.10 25.17 -28.77
CA HIS A 384 14.61 24.95 -30.14
C HIS A 384 13.55 24.51 -31.17
N ILE A 385 12.28 24.83 -30.94
CA ILE A 385 11.22 24.55 -31.93
C ILE A 385 10.91 25.85 -32.68
N GLY A 386 11.01 25.85 -34.01
CA GLY A 386 10.72 27.00 -34.88
C GLY A 386 11.91 27.93 -35.17
N ILE A 387 13.16 27.49 -34.93
CA ILE A 387 14.37 28.29 -35.21
C ILE A 387 15.11 27.65 -36.37
N PHE A 388 15.01 28.26 -37.56
CA PHE A 388 15.55 27.75 -38.83
C PHE A 388 16.98 27.18 -38.73
N GLY A 389 17.92 27.92 -38.14
CA GLY A 389 19.32 27.47 -38.05
C GLY A 389 19.53 26.25 -37.13
N ASN A 390 18.69 26.06 -36.11
CA ASN A 390 18.76 24.90 -35.23
C ASN A 390 18.04 23.69 -35.85
N GLU A 391 16.95 23.92 -36.56
CA GLU A 391 16.25 22.86 -37.31
C GLU A 391 17.16 22.29 -38.40
N ILE A 392 17.85 23.17 -39.13
CA ILE A 392 18.90 22.80 -40.09
C ILE A 392 20.03 22.02 -39.38
N ALA A 393 20.49 22.47 -38.20
CA ALA A 393 21.55 21.77 -37.47
C ALA A 393 21.12 20.38 -36.97
N ASP A 394 19.89 20.22 -36.50
CA ASP A 394 19.32 18.93 -36.09
C ASP A 394 19.09 17.99 -37.29
N GLU A 395 18.67 18.53 -38.43
CA GLU A 395 18.55 17.82 -39.69
C GLU A 395 19.92 17.34 -40.17
N LEU A 396 20.91 18.23 -40.24
CA LEU A 396 22.30 17.90 -40.60
C LEU A 396 22.95 16.90 -39.61
N ALA A 397 22.63 16.97 -38.32
CA ALA A 397 23.11 16.01 -37.32
C ALA A 397 22.46 14.62 -37.49
N ASN A 398 21.18 14.57 -37.89
CA ASN A 398 20.50 13.33 -38.24
C ASN A 398 21.04 12.75 -39.56
N ASP A 399 21.28 13.57 -40.57
CA ASP A 399 21.91 13.18 -41.84
C ASP A 399 23.33 12.66 -41.59
N GLY A 400 24.08 13.35 -40.72
CA GLY A 400 25.40 12.94 -40.27
C GLY A 400 25.42 11.56 -39.58
N ARG A 401 24.30 11.09 -39.01
CA ARG A 401 24.18 9.74 -38.45
C ARG A 401 24.31 8.65 -39.53
N GLY A 402 23.90 8.94 -40.76
CA GLY A 402 24.00 8.04 -41.92
C GLY A 402 25.34 8.11 -42.67
N MET A 403 26.15 9.14 -42.42
CA MET A 403 27.41 9.35 -43.13
C MET A 403 28.56 8.47 -42.59
N PRO A 404 29.55 8.12 -43.42
CA PRO A 404 30.75 7.42 -43.00
C PRO A 404 31.48 8.19 -41.88
N GLN A 405 31.55 7.59 -40.69
CA GLN A 405 32.21 8.22 -39.56
C GLN A 405 33.73 8.07 -39.68
N PRO A 406 34.53 9.12 -39.40
CA PRO A 406 35.97 9.02 -39.42
C PRO A 406 36.46 7.97 -38.41
N ARG A 407 37.40 7.11 -38.82
CA ARG A 407 38.00 6.10 -37.92
C ARG A 407 38.81 6.80 -36.83
N LYS A 408 38.18 7.02 -35.67
CA LYS A 408 38.88 7.47 -34.46
C LYS A 408 39.34 6.27 -33.62
N PRO A 409 40.46 6.38 -32.90
CA PRO A 409 40.87 5.35 -31.93
C PRO A 409 39.76 5.18 -30.90
N LEU A 410 39.32 3.94 -30.72
CA LEU A 410 38.20 3.62 -29.86
C LEU A 410 38.64 3.67 -28.39
N THR A 411 37.93 4.43 -27.56
CA THR A 411 38.17 4.37 -26.11
C THR A 411 37.62 3.05 -25.56
N LEU A 412 38.14 2.61 -24.41
CA LEU A 412 37.63 1.42 -23.73
C LEU A 412 36.14 1.55 -23.37
N ALA A 413 35.67 2.77 -23.09
CA ALA A 413 34.27 3.05 -22.78
C ALA A 413 33.38 2.86 -24.02
N ASP A 414 33.81 3.40 -25.16
CA ASP A 414 33.11 3.22 -26.44
C ASP A 414 33.10 1.76 -26.86
N ALA A 415 34.22 1.05 -26.69
CA ALA A 415 34.32 -0.37 -27.03
C ALA A 415 33.37 -1.22 -26.19
N ARG A 416 33.28 -0.98 -24.87
CA ARG A 416 32.31 -1.65 -23.99
C ARG A 416 30.86 -1.34 -24.38
N SER A 417 30.57 -0.10 -24.77
CA SER A 417 29.23 0.31 -25.19
C SER A 417 28.82 -0.36 -26.51
N ILE A 418 29.70 -0.32 -27.51
CA ILE A 418 29.51 -0.99 -28.80
C ILE A 418 29.36 -2.50 -28.60
N LEU A 419 30.21 -3.13 -27.79
CA LEU A 419 30.10 -4.56 -27.49
C LEU A 419 28.76 -4.91 -26.83
N ARG A 420 28.31 -4.13 -25.83
CA ARG A 420 27.00 -4.35 -25.19
C ARG A 420 25.83 -4.20 -26.16
N HIS A 421 25.84 -3.17 -27.00
CA HIS A 421 24.76 -2.94 -27.96
C HIS A 421 24.80 -3.97 -29.10
N GLY A 422 26.00 -4.34 -29.56
CA GLY A 422 26.23 -5.37 -30.56
C GLY A 422 25.81 -6.76 -30.08
N THR A 423 26.18 -7.15 -28.86
CA THR A 423 25.70 -8.40 -28.25
C THR A 423 24.19 -8.39 -28.06
N ALA A 424 23.59 -7.29 -27.59
CA ALA A 424 22.13 -7.19 -27.48
C ALA A 424 21.44 -7.31 -28.84
N LYS A 425 21.99 -6.70 -29.89
CA LYS A 425 21.43 -6.73 -31.25
C LYS A 425 21.57 -8.11 -31.91
N LEU A 426 22.74 -8.74 -31.81
CA LEU A 426 22.97 -10.11 -32.28
C LEU A 426 22.14 -11.13 -31.51
N TRP A 427 22.02 -10.96 -30.18
CA TRP A 427 21.18 -11.80 -29.33
C TRP A 427 19.70 -11.68 -29.70
N ASN A 428 19.22 -10.47 -29.98
CA ASN A 428 17.85 -10.23 -30.45
C ASN A 428 17.60 -10.73 -31.88
N ALA A 429 18.58 -10.58 -32.79
CA ALA A 429 18.48 -11.10 -34.16
C ALA A 429 18.47 -12.64 -34.19
N ALA A 430 19.25 -13.29 -33.33
CA ALA A 430 19.21 -14.74 -33.13
C ALA A 430 17.90 -15.25 -32.49
N GLN A 431 17.02 -14.37 -31.99
CA GLN A 431 15.69 -14.75 -31.49
C GLN A 431 14.63 -14.86 -32.59
N VAL A 432 14.87 -14.33 -33.79
CA VAL A 432 13.87 -14.32 -34.87
C VAL A 432 13.90 -15.63 -35.69
N THR A 433 15.00 -16.38 -35.68
CA THR A 433 15.18 -17.55 -36.55
C THR A 433 14.86 -18.89 -35.89
N ASN A 434 14.53 -18.93 -34.59
CA ASN A 434 14.13 -20.15 -33.89
C ASN A 434 12.72 -19.98 -33.35
N ASP A 435 11.74 -20.47 -34.10
CA ASP A 435 10.28 -20.41 -33.86
C ASP A 435 9.80 -20.97 -32.50
N GLU A 436 10.71 -21.38 -31.61
CA GLU A 436 10.38 -22.10 -30.39
C GLU A 436 11.02 -21.58 -29.08
N ARG A 437 11.52 -20.33 -29.03
CA ARG A 437 12.00 -19.76 -27.74
C ARG A 437 11.44 -18.36 -27.43
N ILE A 438 10.68 -18.35 -26.33
CA ILE A 438 10.25 -17.24 -25.45
C ILE A 438 10.18 -15.85 -26.12
N PRO A 439 8.99 -15.37 -26.53
CA PRO A 439 8.80 -13.97 -26.84
C PRO A 439 8.92 -13.15 -25.55
N ARG A 440 9.90 -12.24 -25.50
CA ARG A 440 9.92 -11.16 -24.50
C ARG A 440 8.96 -10.02 -24.86
N SER A 441 7.86 -10.34 -25.54
CA SER A 441 6.89 -9.31 -25.92
C SER A 441 6.24 -8.73 -24.65
N GLN A 442 6.03 -7.43 -24.68
CA GLN A 442 5.44 -6.68 -23.58
C GLN A 442 4.00 -7.15 -23.30
N GLU A 443 3.34 -7.82 -24.26
CA GLU A 443 2.06 -8.52 -24.07
C GLU A 443 2.18 -9.75 -23.16
N ALA A 444 3.23 -10.58 -23.28
CA ALA A 444 3.43 -11.75 -22.41
C ALA A 444 3.65 -11.37 -20.93
N ARG A 445 4.21 -10.17 -20.68
CA ARG A 445 4.32 -9.59 -19.32
C ARG A 445 3.01 -8.99 -18.81
N LYS A 446 2.06 -8.68 -19.69
CA LYS A 446 0.72 -8.15 -19.35
C LYS A 446 -0.30 -9.27 -19.15
N ALA A 447 -0.17 -10.40 -19.85
CA ALA A 447 -0.96 -11.59 -19.56
C ALA A 447 -0.69 -12.04 -18.12
N ARG A 448 -1.73 -12.08 -17.27
CA ARG A 448 -1.60 -12.66 -15.93
C ARG A 448 -1.21 -14.12 -16.10
N ASP A 449 0.05 -14.47 -15.83
CA ASP A 449 0.49 -15.87 -15.88
C ASP A 449 -0.42 -16.74 -15.01
N LEU A 450 -1.26 -17.55 -15.67
CA LEU A 450 -2.30 -18.36 -15.03
C LEU A 450 -1.71 -19.62 -14.38
N LEU A 451 -0.40 -19.86 -14.52
CA LEU A 451 0.30 -21.01 -13.95
C LEU A 451 0.06 -21.14 -12.44
N LYS A 452 0.00 -20.02 -11.72
CA LYS A 452 -0.26 -19.98 -10.26
C LYS A 452 -1.68 -20.40 -9.87
N ASN A 453 -2.60 -20.43 -10.83
CA ASN A 453 -4.01 -20.78 -10.61
C ASN A 453 -4.32 -22.24 -11.01
N LEU A 454 -3.33 -22.98 -11.50
CA LEU A 454 -3.44 -24.40 -11.82
C LEU A 454 -3.10 -25.27 -10.60
N PRO A 455 -3.68 -26.48 -10.49
CA PRO A 455 -3.17 -27.49 -9.57
C PRO A 455 -1.66 -27.69 -9.75
N ARG A 456 -0.92 -27.95 -8.67
CA ARG A 456 0.56 -28.06 -8.70
C ARG A 456 1.05 -29.07 -9.75
N SER A 457 0.35 -30.19 -9.92
CA SER A 457 0.66 -31.21 -10.92
C SER A 457 0.58 -30.69 -12.36
N ASP A 458 -0.43 -29.87 -12.67
CA ASP A 458 -0.60 -29.27 -14.00
C ASP A 458 0.38 -28.12 -14.23
N ALA A 459 0.58 -27.28 -13.21
CA ALA A 459 1.56 -26.21 -13.24
C ALA A 459 2.98 -26.74 -13.51
N VAL A 460 3.37 -27.86 -12.91
CA VAL A 460 4.68 -28.50 -13.16
C VAL A 460 4.81 -28.95 -14.61
N GLN A 461 3.77 -29.56 -15.19
CA GLN A 461 3.83 -30.03 -16.59
C GLN A 461 3.93 -28.88 -17.58
N ILE A 462 3.15 -27.82 -17.37
CA ILE A 462 3.23 -26.63 -18.22
C ILE A 462 4.56 -25.90 -18.02
N PHE A 463 5.07 -25.81 -16.79
CA PHE A 463 6.39 -25.24 -16.55
C PHE A 463 7.48 -26.04 -17.26
N ARG A 464 7.46 -27.37 -17.17
CA ARG A 464 8.42 -28.25 -17.87
C ARG A 464 8.33 -28.11 -19.39
N ALA A 465 7.12 -28.03 -19.94
CA ALA A 465 6.93 -27.77 -21.37
C ALA A 465 7.48 -26.40 -21.79
N ARG A 466 7.19 -25.35 -21.02
CA ARG A 466 7.72 -23.98 -21.24
C ARG A 466 9.25 -23.91 -21.13
N ALA A 467 9.82 -24.62 -20.17
CA ALA A 467 11.25 -24.61 -19.89
C ALA A 467 12.03 -25.61 -20.76
N LYS A 468 11.34 -26.42 -21.59
CA LYS A 468 11.94 -27.53 -22.35
C LYS A 468 12.76 -28.46 -21.45
N HIS A 469 12.15 -28.86 -20.33
CA HIS A 469 12.67 -29.85 -19.38
C HIS A 469 11.59 -30.91 -19.10
N THR A 470 11.11 -31.51 -20.17
CA THR A 470 10.09 -32.55 -20.21
C THR A 470 10.71 -33.94 -20.09
N LEU A 471 9.85 -34.95 -19.89
CA LEU A 471 10.27 -36.35 -19.91
C LEU A 471 10.07 -37.00 -21.28
N LEU A 472 9.97 -36.19 -22.34
CA LEU A 472 9.79 -36.67 -23.70
C LEU A 472 11.13 -37.08 -24.32
N LEU A 473 11.12 -38.06 -25.22
CA LEU A 473 12.35 -38.62 -25.80
C LEU A 473 13.14 -37.60 -26.63
N ALA A 474 12.49 -36.67 -27.34
CA ALA A 474 13.18 -35.59 -28.05
C ALA A 474 14.03 -34.74 -27.11
N ASP A 475 13.50 -34.42 -25.93
CA ASP A 475 14.19 -33.60 -24.93
C ASP A 475 15.31 -34.38 -24.24
N ARG A 476 15.08 -35.66 -23.96
CA ARG A 476 16.09 -36.56 -23.39
C ARG A 476 17.25 -36.80 -24.35
N ALA A 477 16.98 -36.94 -25.66
CA ALA A 477 18.01 -37.11 -26.67
C ALA A 477 18.92 -35.87 -26.78
N ARG A 478 18.36 -34.65 -26.68
CA ARG A 478 19.16 -33.41 -26.59
C ARG A 478 20.14 -33.38 -25.43
N HIS A 479 19.83 -34.08 -24.34
CA HIS A 479 20.69 -34.22 -23.18
C HIS A 479 21.52 -35.51 -23.17
N GLY A 480 21.50 -36.29 -24.26
CA GLY A 480 22.23 -37.56 -24.39
C GLY A 480 21.66 -38.72 -23.59
N TRP A 481 20.39 -38.63 -23.14
CA TRP A 481 19.74 -39.63 -22.27
C TRP A 481 18.79 -40.58 -23.00
N SER A 482 18.70 -40.47 -24.33
CA SER A 482 17.91 -41.36 -25.18
C SER A 482 18.61 -41.51 -26.53
N ALA A 483 18.70 -42.74 -27.02
CA ALA A 483 19.25 -43.04 -28.35
C ALA A 483 18.21 -42.86 -29.49
N THR A 484 16.93 -42.76 -29.14
CA THR A 484 15.83 -42.53 -30.08
C THR A 484 15.02 -41.31 -29.69
N THR A 485 14.48 -40.64 -30.71
CA THR A 485 13.52 -39.55 -30.56
C THR A 485 12.12 -39.95 -31.02
N ALA A 486 11.93 -41.16 -31.56
CA ALA A 486 10.62 -41.62 -32.04
C ALA A 486 9.59 -41.67 -30.91
N CYS A 487 8.37 -41.23 -31.20
CA CYS A 487 7.25 -41.20 -30.25
C CYS A 487 6.95 -42.60 -29.73
N ARG A 488 6.97 -42.77 -28.41
CA ARG A 488 6.69 -44.04 -27.73
C ARG A 488 5.28 -44.59 -27.95
N LEU A 489 4.35 -43.80 -28.49
CA LEU A 489 2.99 -44.26 -28.78
C LEU A 489 2.80 -44.56 -30.26
N CYS A 490 3.02 -43.58 -31.15
CA CYS A 490 2.74 -43.78 -32.58
C CYS A 490 3.92 -44.31 -33.39
N GLY A 491 5.15 -44.21 -32.89
CA GLY A 491 6.38 -44.67 -33.57
C GLY A 491 6.83 -43.84 -34.79
N GLU A 492 5.99 -42.94 -35.30
CA GLU A 492 6.20 -42.32 -36.62
C GLU A 492 6.87 -40.95 -36.61
N GLN A 493 6.71 -40.16 -35.54
CA GLN A 493 7.22 -38.79 -35.45
C GLN A 493 8.09 -38.61 -34.21
N GLU A 494 8.89 -37.54 -34.19
CA GLU A 494 9.67 -37.16 -33.02
C GLU A 494 8.76 -36.87 -31.81
N GLU A 495 9.10 -37.43 -30.65
CA GLU A 495 8.40 -37.24 -29.38
C GLU A 495 8.64 -35.83 -28.81
N SER A 496 8.12 -34.83 -29.51
CA SER A 496 8.23 -33.42 -29.16
C SER A 496 6.98 -32.93 -28.43
N ILE A 497 7.08 -31.74 -27.83
CA ILE A 497 5.93 -31.09 -27.17
C ILE A 497 4.83 -30.80 -28.19
N ALA A 498 5.20 -30.34 -29.39
CA ALA A 498 4.28 -30.11 -30.49
C ALA A 498 3.57 -31.43 -30.84
N HIS A 499 4.35 -32.46 -31.15
CA HIS A 499 3.81 -33.77 -31.51
C HIS A 499 2.80 -34.30 -30.47
N VAL A 500 3.19 -34.34 -29.20
CA VAL A 500 2.34 -34.86 -28.12
C VAL A 500 1.07 -34.03 -27.92
N LEU A 501 1.15 -32.70 -28.04
CA LEU A 501 -0.01 -31.84 -27.78
C LEU A 501 -0.95 -31.68 -28.97
N THR A 502 -0.47 -31.77 -30.21
CA THR A 502 -1.24 -31.41 -31.40
C THR A 502 -1.37 -32.51 -32.44
N GLU A 503 -0.40 -33.44 -32.56
CA GLU A 503 -0.31 -34.33 -33.74
C GLU A 503 -0.52 -35.81 -33.42
N CYS A 504 -0.01 -36.31 -32.30
CA CYS A 504 0.01 -37.75 -31.98
C CYS A 504 -1.37 -38.41 -32.10
N ARG A 505 -1.55 -39.30 -33.09
CA ARG A 505 -2.83 -39.97 -33.38
C ARG A 505 -3.35 -40.80 -32.20
N GLU A 506 -2.44 -41.41 -31.45
CA GLU A 506 -2.73 -42.21 -30.25
C GLU A 506 -3.20 -41.39 -29.04
N LEU A 507 -3.32 -40.07 -29.19
CA LEU A 507 -3.88 -39.15 -28.19
C LEU A 507 -5.13 -38.43 -28.70
N ALA A 508 -5.67 -38.81 -29.86
CA ALA A 508 -6.87 -38.19 -30.43
C ALA A 508 -8.06 -38.27 -29.45
N ASP A 509 -8.20 -39.37 -28.71
CA ASP A 509 -9.23 -39.58 -27.69
C ASP A 509 -9.11 -38.63 -26.48
N VAL A 510 -7.92 -38.07 -26.24
CA VAL A 510 -7.65 -37.19 -25.10
C VAL A 510 -7.91 -35.73 -25.46
N ARG A 511 -7.86 -35.38 -26.74
CA ARG A 511 -8.07 -34.01 -27.22
C ARG A 511 -9.58 -33.72 -27.30
N PRO A 512 -10.11 -32.72 -26.58
CA PRO A 512 -11.52 -32.37 -26.66
C PRO A 512 -11.88 -31.88 -28.06
N GLY A 513 -13.15 -32.02 -28.47
CA GLY A 513 -13.63 -31.48 -29.75
C GLY A 513 -13.35 -29.98 -29.85
N GLY A 514 -12.67 -29.55 -30.92
CA GLY A 514 -12.19 -28.17 -31.08
C GLY A 514 -10.87 -27.85 -30.36
N TRP A 515 -10.08 -28.87 -29.97
CA TRP A 515 -8.70 -28.66 -29.51
C TRP A 515 -7.91 -27.91 -30.59
N PRO A 516 -7.26 -26.80 -30.24
CA PRO A 516 -7.01 -25.77 -31.22
C PRO A 516 -5.88 -26.14 -32.20
N THR A 517 -6.07 -25.79 -33.47
CA THR A 517 -5.02 -25.66 -34.50
C THR A 517 -4.19 -24.39 -34.33
N VAL A 518 -4.17 -23.83 -33.11
CA VAL A 518 -3.40 -22.62 -32.79
C VAL A 518 -1.95 -22.98 -32.50
N PRO A 519 -1.00 -22.05 -32.71
CA PRO A 519 0.40 -22.35 -32.49
C PRO A 519 0.69 -22.70 -31.01
N LEU A 520 1.69 -23.55 -30.79
CA LEU A 520 2.04 -24.08 -29.46
C LEU A 520 2.29 -22.97 -28.41
N ASN A 521 2.76 -21.80 -28.85
CA ASN A 521 2.98 -20.64 -27.99
C ASN A 521 1.66 -20.12 -27.38
N GLU A 522 0.54 -20.17 -28.11
CA GLU A 522 -0.77 -19.77 -27.61
C GLU A 522 -1.26 -20.77 -26.58
N ILE A 523 -1.08 -22.08 -26.80
CA ILE A 523 -1.48 -23.11 -25.81
C ILE A 523 -0.69 -22.95 -24.50
N LEU A 524 0.62 -22.72 -24.59
CA LEU A 524 1.50 -22.72 -23.43
C LEU A 524 1.61 -21.37 -22.73
N TRP A 525 1.54 -20.24 -23.44
CA TRP A 525 1.85 -18.91 -22.87
C TRP A 525 0.65 -17.96 -22.85
N CYS A 526 -0.16 -17.94 -23.90
CA CYS A 526 -1.26 -16.98 -24.06
C CYS A 526 -2.65 -17.59 -23.79
N GLY A 527 -2.71 -18.90 -23.56
CA GLY A 527 -3.95 -19.67 -23.47
C GLY A 527 -4.73 -19.38 -22.19
N ASN A 528 -6.04 -19.54 -22.25
CA ASN A 528 -6.88 -19.49 -21.06
C ASN A 528 -6.59 -20.68 -20.13
N ARG A 529 -7.12 -20.63 -18.90
CA ARG A 529 -6.90 -21.69 -17.88
C ARG A 529 -7.30 -23.08 -18.38
N VAL A 530 -8.34 -23.18 -19.22
CA VAL A 530 -8.83 -24.45 -19.76
C VAL A 530 -7.79 -25.05 -20.69
N ALA A 531 -7.24 -24.27 -21.64
CA ALA A 531 -6.20 -24.72 -22.55
C ALA A 531 -4.95 -25.23 -21.80
N MET A 532 -4.45 -24.49 -20.81
CA MET A 532 -3.28 -24.94 -20.04
C MET A 532 -3.57 -26.21 -19.21
N THR A 533 -4.78 -26.35 -18.67
CA THR A 533 -5.16 -27.56 -17.90
C THR A 533 -5.28 -28.78 -18.81
N THR A 534 -5.85 -28.61 -19.99
CA THR A 534 -6.00 -29.69 -20.98
C THR A 534 -4.64 -30.10 -21.54
N ALA A 535 -3.75 -29.16 -21.87
CA ALA A 535 -2.39 -29.47 -22.31
C ALA A 535 -1.60 -30.25 -21.25
N ALA A 536 -1.71 -29.86 -19.97
CA ALA A 536 -1.12 -30.61 -18.87
C ALA A 536 -1.70 -32.03 -18.74
N THR A 537 -2.99 -32.19 -19.01
CA THR A 537 -3.69 -33.48 -18.98
C THR A 537 -3.21 -34.39 -20.12
N ILE A 538 -3.09 -33.86 -21.34
CA ILE A 538 -2.55 -34.59 -22.50
C ILE A 538 -1.13 -35.08 -22.21
N MET A 539 -0.24 -34.20 -21.74
CA MET A 539 1.14 -34.56 -21.37
C MET A 539 1.19 -35.65 -20.29
N ARG A 540 0.33 -35.59 -19.26
CA ARG A 540 0.29 -36.63 -18.22
C ARG A 540 -0.24 -37.95 -18.75
N LYS A 541 -1.28 -37.94 -19.59
CA LYS A 541 -1.80 -39.17 -20.21
C LYS A 541 -0.78 -39.80 -21.15
N PHE A 542 -0.10 -38.99 -21.96
CA PHE A 542 1.00 -39.45 -22.80
C PHE A 542 2.06 -40.16 -21.97
N LEU A 543 2.63 -39.49 -20.97
CA LEU A 543 3.69 -40.08 -20.14
C LEU A 543 3.23 -41.34 -19.42
N ARG A 544 1.96 -41.44 -19.02
CA ARG A 544 1.40 -42.68 -18.43
C ARG A 544 1.26 -43.81 -19.44
N ARG A 545 0.83 -43.53 -20.67
CA ARG A 545 0.72 -44.54 -21.74
C ARG A 545 2.11 -45.01 -22.17
N ALA A 546 3.06 -44.09 -22.27
CA ALA A 546 4.44 -44.35 -22.70
C ALA A 546 5.35 -44.96 -21.62
N MET A 547 4.83 -45.21 -20.41
CA MET A 547 5.51 -45.95 -19.33
C MET A 547 4.94 -47.38 -19.17
N ARG A 548 3.86 -47.70 -19.87
CA ARG A 548 3.34 -49.07 -20.02
C ARG A 548 3.96 -49.65 -21.29
#